data_AF-A7A8F6-F1
#
_entry.id   AF-A7A8F6-F1
#
_cell.length_a   1.000
_cell.length_b   1.000
_cell.length_c   1.000
_cell.angle_alpha   90.00
_cell.angle_beta   90.00
_cell.angle_gamma   90.00
#
_symmetry.space_group_name_H-M   'P 1'
#
loop_
_entity.id
_entity.type
_entity.pdbx_description
1 polymer ?
#
loop_
_entity_poly.entity_id
_entity_poly.type
_entity_poly.pdbx_seq_one_letter_code
_entity_poly.pdbx_strand_id
1 'polypeptide(L)' 'MKLYYQFPGTWFGDCMPFGKGDEFFLFHQRDNRNPEPFGEPFGWDLATTKDFVDYRDCGVAVPRGGDDEQDQFTS' A
#
# COMPACT_ATOMS: atom_id res chain seq x y z
N MET A 1 21.24 -7.65 -1.62
CA MET A 1 20.04 -8.14 -2.35
C MET A 1 18.83 -7.84 -1.49
N LYS A 2 17.82 -7.14 -2.04
CA LYS A 2 16.60 -6.78 -1.31
C LYS A 2 15.54 -7.82 -1.68
N LEU A 3 15.04 -8.56 -0.68
CA LEU A 3 14.08 -9.67 -0.84
C LEU A 3 12.65 -9.25 -0.49
N TYR A 4 12.40 -7.96 -0.34
CA TYR A 4 11.12 -7.43 0.08
C TYR A 4 10.77 -6.21 -0.77
N TYR A 5 9.47 -6.04 -1.00
CA TYR A 5 8.93 -4.85 -1.63
C TYR A 5 9.02 -3.65 -0.68
N GLN A 6 9.51 -2.51 -1.18
CA GLN A 6 9.45 -1.23 -0.48
C GLN A 6 9.49 -0.10 -1.49
N PHE A 7 8.42 0.70 -1.50
CA PHE A 7 8.37 1.92 -2.29
C PHE A 7 9.22 3.03 -1.62
N PRO A 8 9.97 3.86 -2.38
CA PRO A 8 10.90 4.84 -1.82
C PRO A 8 10.25 5.79 -0.80
N GLY A 9 10.89 5.98 0.36
CA GLY A 9 10.45 6.94 1.37
C GLY A 9 9.17 6.56 2.13
N THR A 10 8.67 5.34 1.96
CA THR A 10 7.43 4.87 2.59
C THR A 10 7.64 3.58 3.39
N TRP A 11 6.76 3.39 4.36
CA TRP A 11 6.57 2.15 5.09
C TRP A 11 5.41 1.38 4.48
N PHE A 12 5.60 0.08 4.32
CA PHE A 12 4.56 -0.82 3.87
C PHE A 12 3.68 -1.17 5.08
N GLY A 13 2.43 -0.70 5.07
CA GLY A 13 1.45 -0.93 6.13
C GLY A 13 0.67 -2.22 5.93
N ASP A 14 -0.58 -2.22 6.38
CA ASP A 14 -1.49 -3.36 6.23
C ASP A 14 -1.67 -3.73 4.76
N CYS A 15 -1.87 -5.03 4.52
CA CYS A 15 -1.94 -5.61 3.18
C CYS A 15 -3.19 -6.48 3.03
N MET A 16 -3.94 -6.22 1.96
CA MET A 16 -5.06 -7.05 1.49
C MET A 16 -4.63 -7.75 0.19
N PRO A 17 -4.11 -8.99 0.27
CA PRO A 17 -3.67 -9.73 -0.91
C PRO A 17 -4.85 -10.36 -1.66
N PHE A 18 -4.77 -10.37 -2.99
CA PHE A 18 -5.69 -11.06 -3.88
C PHE A 18 -4.93 -11.78 -5.00
N GLY A 19 -5.31 -13.02 -5.33
CA GLY A 19 -4.67 -13.80 -6.39
C GLY A 19 -5.63 -14.05 -7.55
N LYS A 20 -5.15 -13.88 -8.80
CA LYS A 20 -5.92 -14.21 -10.00
C LYS A 20 -4.99 -14.70 -11.12
N GLY A 21 -5.17 -15.96 -11.52
CA GLY A 21 -4.32 -16.58 -12.52
C GLY A 21 -2.90 -16.76 -11.98
N ASP A 22 -1.91 -16.26 -12.73
CA ASP A 22 -0.49 -16.27 -12.38
C ASP A 22 -0.02 -14.97 -11.71
N GLU A 23 -0.95 -14.08 -11.34
CA GLU A 23 -0.63 -12.76 -10.77
C GLU A 23 -1.22 -12.62 -9.35
N PHE A 24 -0.42 -12.06 -8.46
CA PHE A 24 -0.80 -11.61 -7.13
C PHE A 24 -0.91 -10.08 -7.11
N PHE A 25 -1.96 -9.60 -6.47
CA PHE A 25 -2.31 -8.19 -6.30
C PHE A 25 -2.21 -7.88 -4.81
N LEU A 26 -1.29 -7.00 -4.45
CA LEU A 26 -1.04 -6.60 -3.07
C LEU A 26 -1.55 -5.17 -2.91
N PHE A 27 -2.79 -5.04 -2.46
CA PHE A 27 -3.31 -3.76 -2.00
C PHE A 27 -2.71 -3.47 -0.65
N HIS A 28 -2.07 -2.32 -0.49
CA HIS A 28 -1.37 -2.01 0.74
C HIS A 28 -1.44 -0.53 1.08
N GLN A 29 -1.35 -0.22 2.38
CA GLN A 29 -1.17 1.15 2.84
C GLN A 29 0.29 1.57 2.67
N ARG A 30 0.51 2.86 2.40
CA ARG A 30 1.83 3.51 2.47
C ARG A 30 1.80 4.57 3.54
N ASP A 31 2.76 4.49 4.45
CA ASP A 31 2.93 5.49 5.49
C ASP A 31 4.26 6.23 5.28
N ASN A 32 4.19 7.56 5.16
CA ASN A 32 5.35 8.45 5.09
C ASN A 32 5.80 8.95 6.48
N ARG A 33 5.07 8.57 7.53
CA ARG A 33 5.23 8.98 8.93
C ARG A 33 5.23 10.49 9.13
N ASN A 34 4.39 11.19 8.40
CA ASN A 34 4.27 12.64 8.48
C ASN A 34 2.81 13.02 8.78
N PRO A 35 2.45 13.40 10.03
CA PRO A 35 3.28 13.41 11.25
C PRO A 35 3.53 12.01 11.84
N GLU A 36 4.52 11.86 12.72
CA GLU A 36 4.70 10.63 13.51
C GLU A 36 3.63 10.53 14.62
N PRO A 37 3.21 9.32 15.06
CA PRO A 37 3.72 8.00 14.72
C PRO A 37 3.05 7.32 13.51
N PHE A 38 1.94 7.90 13.01
CA PHE A 38 1.16 7.46 11.86
C PHE A 38 0.85 8.68 11.00
N GLY A 39 1.22 8.64 9.72
CA GLY A 39 1.06 9.75 8.78
C GLY A 39 -0.39 10.08 8.40
N GLU A 40 -0.53 10.96 7.41
CA GLU A 40 -1.80 11.39 6.78
C GLU A 40 -2.74 10.22 6.40
N PRO A 41 -4.07 10.46 6.28
CA PRO A 41 -5.06 9.45 5.89
C PRO A 41 -4.64 8.52 4.76
N PHE A 42 -4.87 7.23 4.97
CA PHE A 42 -4.33 6.18 4.11
C PHE A 42 -5.27 5.86 2.94
N GLY A 43 -4.78 6.10 1.72
CA GLY A 43 -5.26 5.39 0.54
C GLY A 43 -4.67 3.99 0.47
N TRP A 44 -5.12 3.20 -0.51
CA TRP A 44 -4.53 1.90 -0.82
C TRP A 44 -3.78 1.98 -2.14
N ASP A 45 -2.49 1.71 -2.08
CA ASP A 45 -1.65 1.48 -3.25
C ASP A 45 -1.69 0.01 -3.67
N LEU A 46 -1.31 -0.26 -4.92
CA LEU A 46 -1.26 -1.60 -5.48
C LEU A 46 0.16 -1.91 -5.97
N ALA A 47 0.69 -3.05 -5.53
CA ALA A 47 1.81 -3.71 -6.18
C ALA A 47 1.36 -5.05 -6.75
N THR A 48 1.85 -5.43 -7.93
CA THR A 48 1.61 -6.77 -8.49
C THR A 48 2.89 -7.57 -8.60
N THR A 49 2.79 -8.90 -8.49
CA THR A 49 3.92 -9.81 -8.61
C THR A 49 3.44 -11.18 -9.08
N LYS A 50 4.33 -11.94 -9.73
CA LYS A 50 4.08 -13.34 -10.09
C LYS A 50 4.84 -14.33 -9.21
N ASP A 51 5.86 -13.86 -8.49
CA ASP A 51 6.85 -14.72 -7.82
C ASP A 51 7.30 -14.22 -6.44
N PHE A 52 6.75 -13.09 -5.95
CA PHE A 52 7.15 -12.44 -4.70
C PHE A 52 8.62 -12.02 -4.63
N VAL A 53 9.28 -11.90 -5.78
CA VAL A 53 10.65 -11.39 -5.90
C VAL A 53 10.63 -10.14 -6.75
N ASP A 54 9.97 -10.20 -7.90
CA ASP A 54 9.82 -9.09 -8.83
C ASP A 54 8.45 -8.44 -8.66
N TYR A 55 8.46 -7.16 -8.31
CA TYR A 55 7.26 -6.38 -8.03
C TYR A 55 7.10 -5.25 -9.03
N ARG A 56 5.87 -5.06 -9.49
CA ARG A 56 5.46 -3.89 -10.27
C ARG A 56 4.59 -2.98 -9.41
N ASP A 57 5.09 -1.78 -9.15
CA ASP A 57 4.28 -0.72 -8.56
C ASP A 57 3.21 -0.24 -9.56
N CYS A 58 1.96 -0.23 -9.12
CA CYS A 58 0.81 0.26 -9.90
C CYS A 58 0.27 1.59 -9.35
N GLY A 59 0.87 2.14 -8.28
CA GLY A 59 0.44 3.37 -7.63
C GLY A 59 -0.88 3.23 -6.88
N VAL A 60 -1.60 4.34 -6.72
CA VAL A 60 -2.83 4.42 -5.93
C VAL A 60 -3.96 3.67 -6.63
N ALA A 61 -4.52 2.66 -5.95
CA ALA A 61 -5.68 1.90 -6.40
C ALA A 61 -6.99 2.38 -5.76
N VAL A 62 -6.94 2.80 -4.49
CA VAL A 62 -8.06 3.43 -3.78
C VAL A 62 -7.54 4.74 -3.19
N PRO A 63 -8.04 5.91 -3.64
CA PRO A 63 -7.61 7.18 -3.06
C PRO A 63 -8.05 7.27 -1.59
N ARG A 64 -7.30 8.02 -0.79
CA ARG A 64 -7.75 8.38 0.56
C ARG A 64 -9.02 9.22 0.49
N GLY A 65 -9.87 9.10 1.51
CA GLY A 65 -10.92 10.06 1.76
C GLY A 65 -10.38 11.47 2.05
N GLY A 66 -11.25 12.46 1.90
CA GLY A 66 -11.03 13.83 2.36
C GLY A 66 -10.86 13.90 3.88
N ASP A 67 -10.31 15.00 4.37
CA ASP A 67 -9.97 15.16 5.78
C ASP A 67 -11.20 15.17 6.72
N ASP A 68 -12.40 15.37 6.15
CA ASP A 68 -13.68 15.34 6.84
C ASP A 68 -14.48 14.04 6.60
N GLU A 69 -13.91 13.07 5.87
CA GLU A 69 -14.58 11.82 5.52
C GLU A 69 -14.30 10.71 6.55
N GLN A 70 -15.29 9.85 6.79
CA GLN A 70 -15.26 8.84 7.86
C GLN A 70 -14.19 7.76 7.67
N ASP A 71 -13.72 7.58 6.43
CA ASP A 71 -12.73 6.59 6.03
C ASP A 71 -11.27 7.03 6.30
N GLN A 72 -11.08 8.18 6.95
CA GLN A 72 -9.76 8.71 7.31
C GLN A 72 -8.96 7.78 8.25
N PHE A 73 -9.65 7.11 9.18
CA PHE A 73 -9.04 6.21 10.17
C PHE A 73 -9.86 4.92 10.25
N THR A 74 -9.24 3.77 9.93
CA THR A 74 -9.82 2.47 10.25
C THR A 74 -9.81 2.30 11.77
N SER A 75 -10.90 2.67 12.44
CA SER A 75 -11.15 2.35 13.86
C SER A 75 -11.75 0.96 14.01
#